data_AF-A0A550HG12-F1
#
_entry.id   AF-A0A550HG12-F1
#
_cell.length_a   1.000
_cell.length_b   1.000
_cell.length_c   1.000
_cell.angle_alpha   90.00
_cell.angle_beta   90.00
_cell.angle_gamma   90.00
#
_symmetry.space_group_name_H-M   'P 1'
#
loop_
_entity.id
_entity.type
_entity.pdbx_description
1 polymer ?
#
loop_
_entity_poly.entity_id
_entity_poly.type
_entity_poly.pdbx_seq_one_letter_code
_entity_poly.pdbx_strand_id
1 'polypeptide(L)'
;MLGVVSTWIGRKFGIPALIHPGRRLFRRMVQAAGEERADRDEATRKSLREQEAAADAEAKQDGTQGIADSVARPAVTVPTSTVPEVSEGENVSGFRFEEVASEMEQAANQYDPEDAMEILAMVEGLPAALTCVANVMKILAERSDSEFPLEKEVADGFNDIFGAVMSAVAVAEDMGPLFRQAHEQDIARHEDPRNGPEAEKGWNV
;
A
#
# COMPACT_ATOMS: atom_id res chain seq x y z
N MET A 1 17.41 -45.79 -20.07
CA MET A 1 17.67 -46.90 -21.03
C MET A 1 16.44 -47.30 -21.85
N LEU A 2 15.22 -47.38 -21.29
CA LEU A 2 14.00 -47.84 -21.99
C LEU A 2 13.60 -47.04 -23.25
N GLY A 3 13.82 -45.71 -23.24
CA GLY A 3 13.50 -44.84 -24.38
C GLY A 3 14.32 -45.12 -25.64
N VAL A 4 15.55 -45.62 -25.50
CA VAL A 4 16.45 -45.92 -26.62
C VAL A 4 16.04 -47.23 -27.30
N VAL A 5 15.74 -48.26 -26.50
CA VAL A 5 15.31 -49.57 -26.99
C VAL A 5 13.94 -49.50 -27.66
N SER A 6 12.97 -48.83 -27.03
CA SER A 6 11.62 -48.64 -27.61
C SER A 6 11.64 -47.86 -28.92
N THR A 7 12.43 -46.77 -28.98
CA THR A 7 12.55 -45.96 -30.19
C THR A 7 13.21 -46.72 -31.34
N TRP A 8 14.23 -47.54 -31.05
CA TRP A 8 14.88 -48.37 -32.06
C TRP A 8 13.94 -49.43 -32.64
N ILE A 9 13.19 -50.13 -31.77
CA ILE A 9 12.17 -51.11 -32.18
C ILE A 9 11.05 -50.43 -33.00
N GLY A 10 10.57 -49.27 -32.56
CA GLY A 10 9.54 -48.49 -33.26
C GLY A 10 9.95 -48.06 -34.67
N ARG A 11 11.22 -47.66 -34.86
CA ARG A 11 11.76 -47.33 -36.20
C ARG A 11 11.92 -48.57 -37.09
N LYS A 12 12.33 -49.71 -36.53
CA LYS A 12 12.58 -50.94 -37.29
C LYS A 12 11.29 -51.61 -37.81
N PHE A 13 10.22 -51.56 -37.02
CA PHE A 13 8.93 -52.16 -37.38
C PHE A 13 7.89 -51.14 -37.91
N GLY A 14 8.28 -49.87 -38.09
CA GLY A 14 7.38 -48.83 -38.59
C GLY A 14 6.21 -48.51 -37.66
N ILE A 15 6.38 -48.71 -36.35
CA ILE A 15 5.33 -48.47 -35.34
C ILE A 15 5.60 -47.12 -34.66
N PRO A 16 4.90 -46.02 -35.04
CA PRO A 16 5.21 -44.69 -34.56
C PRO A 16 4.96 -44.52 -33.06
N ALA A 17 4.05 -45.31 -32.48
CA ALA A 17 3.69 -45.25 -31.06
C ALA A 17 4.87 -45.56 -30.12
N LEU A 18 5.84 -46.35 -30.58
CA LEU A 18 7.02 -46.75 -29.79
C LEU A 18 8.20 -45.76 -29.91
N ILE A 19 8.09 -44.77 -30.80
CA ILE A 19 9.13 -43.77 -31.05
C ILE A 19 8.99 -42.61 -30.05
N HIS A 20 9.97 -42.47 -29.16
CA HIS A 20 10.05 -41.44 -28.11
C HIS A 20 8.84 -41.40 -27.14
N PRO A 21 8.51 -42.52 -26.46
CA PRO A 21 7.32 -42.60 -25.59
C PRO A 21 7.35 -41.57 -24.45
N GLY A 22 8.51 -41.34 -23.84
CA GLY A 22 8.67 -40.35 -22.76
C GLY A 22 8.40 -38.90 -23.22
N ARG A 23 8.83 -38.53 -24.43
CA ARG A 23 8.61 -37.16 -24.95
C ARG A 23 7.13 -36.92 -25.30
N ARG A 24 6.40 -37.96 -25.71
CA ARG A 24 4.96 -37.90 -25.96
C ARG A 24 4.17 -37.77 -24.67
N LEU A 25 4.51 -38.56 -23.65
CA LEU A 25 3.89 -38.46 -22.33
C LEU A 25 4.13 -37.09 -21.71
N PHE A 26 5.38 -36.61 -21.72
CA PHE A 26 5.74 -35.28 -21.22
C PHE A 26 4.94 -34.17 -21.92
N ARG A 27 4.84 -34.20 -23.26
CA ARG A 27 4.02 -33.23 -24.00
C ARG A 27 2.55 -33.26 -23.57
N ARG A 28 1.96 -34.45 -23.39
CA ARG A 28 0.57 -34.58 -22.94
C ARG A 28 0.37 -34.00 -21.54
N MET A 29 1.27 -34.28 -20.61
CA MET A 29 1.19 -33.72 -19.25
C MET A 29 1.33 -32.20 -19.25
N VAL A 30 2.28 -31.65 -20.03
CA VAL A 30 2.45 -30.19 -20.16
C VAL A 30 1.25 -29.54 -20.83
N GLN A 31 0.65 -30.17 -21.84
CA GLN A 31 -0.57 -29.68 -22.49
C GLN A 31 -1.74 -29.65 -21.50
N ALA A 32 -2.00 -30.75 -20.80
CA ALA A 32 -3.08 -30.83 -19.81
C ALA A 32 -2.89 -29.80 -18.67
N ALA A 33 -1.66 -29.63 -18.18
CA ALA A 33 -1.36 -28.60 -17.17
C ALA A 33 -1.53 -27.17 -17.71
N GLY A 34 -1.29 -26.94 -19.01
CA GLY A 34 -1.54 -25.66 -19.66
C GLY A 34 -3.03 -25.34 -19.77
N GLU A 35 -3.84 -26.33 -20.14
CA GLU A 35 -5.31 -26.23 -20.19
C GLU A 35 -5.88 -25.93 -18.80
N GLU A 36 -5.47 -26.66 -17.76
CA GLU A 36 -5.95 -26.43 -16.39
C GLU A 36 -5.58 -25.03 -15.85
N ARG A 37 -4.39 -24.52 -16.20
CA ARG A 37 -4.00 -23.15 -15.86
C ARG A 37 -4.85 -22.11 -16.59
N ALA A 38 -5.11 -22.32 -17.89
CA ALA A 38 -5.94 -21.43 -18.67
C ALA A 38 -7.38 -21.37 -18.12
N ASP A 39 -7.95 -22.51 -17.75
CA ASP A 39 -9.28 -22.60 -17.14
C ASP A 39 -9.33 -21.87 -15.78
N ARG A 40 -8.29 -22.02 -14.96
CA ARG A 40 -8.18 -21.32 -13.67
C ARG A 40 -8.07 -19.82 -13.86
N ASP A 41 -7.20 -19.37 -14.75
CA ASP A 41 -7.02 -17.95 -15.05
C ASP A 41 -8.30 -17.32 -15.61
N GLU A 42 -9.04 -18.06 -16.44
CA GLU A 42 -10.34 -17.61 -16.95
C GLU A 42 -11.37 -17.49 -15.82
N ALA A 43 -11.44 -18.48 -14.92
CA ALA A 43 -12.31 -18.44 -13.75
C ALA A 43 -11.99 -17.25 -12.83
N THR A 44 -10.71 -17.00 -12.56
CA THR A 44 -10.25 -15.84 -11.76
C THR A 44 -10.59 -14.51 -12.44
N ARG A 45 -10.40 -14.39 -13.76
CA ARG A 45 -10.80 -13.18 -14.51
C ARG A 45 -12.30 -12.97 -14.48
N LYS A 46 -13.09 -14.04 -14.51
CA LYS A 46 -14.55 -13.96 -14.41
C LYS A 46 -14.99 -13.50 -13.02
N SER A 47 -14.42 -14.07 -11.96
CA SER A 47 -14.74 -13.65 -10.59
C SER A 47 -14.32 -12.20 -10.33
N LEU A 48 -13.17 -11.77 -10.85
CA LEU A 48 -12.73 -10.39 -10.73
C LEU A 48 -13.71 -9.43 -11.41
N ARG A 49 -14.13 -9.73 -12.65
CA ARG A 49 -15.14 -8.93 -13.37
C ARG A 49 -16.48 -8.86 -12.63
N GLU A 50 -16.90 -9.95 -11.98
CA GLU A 50 -18.12 -9.97 -11.17
C GLU A 50 -17.99 -9.10 -9.90
N GLN A 51 -16.83 -9.15 -9.23
CA GLN A 51 -16.53 -8.30 -8.07
C GLN A 51 -16.42 -6.82 -8.44
N GLU A 52 -15.74 -6.49 -9.54
CA GLU A 52 -15.64 -5.13 -10.07
C GLU A 52 -17.04 -4.58 -10.43
N ALA A 53 -17.87 -5.38 -11.10
CA ALA A 53 -19.24 -4.98 -11.41
C ALA A 53 -20.13 -4.78 -10.17
N ALA A 54 -19.90 -5.58 -9.11
CA ALA A 54 -20.59 -5.40 -7.83
C ALA A 54 -20.13 -4.12 -7.12
N ALA A 55 -18.81 -3.85 -7.09
CA ALA A 55 -18.24 -2.64 -6.51
C ALA A 55 -18.70 -1.38 -7.25
N ASP A 56 -18.75 -1.40 -8.59
CA ASP A 56 -19.29 -0.30 -9.40
C ASP A 56 -20.79 -0.07 -9.15
N ALA A 57 -21.56 -1.12 -8.90
CA ALA A 57 -22.97 -1.02 -8.56
C ALA A 57 -23.18 -0.44 -7.15
N GLU A 58 -22.34 -0.82 -6.20
CA GLU A 58 -22.32 -0.28 -4.83
C GLU A 58 -21.92 1.20 -4.82
N ALA A 59 -20.86 1.58 -5.56
CA ALA A 59 -20.44 2.97 -5.71
C ALA A 59 -21.53 3.85 -6.37
N LYS A 60 -22.31 3.32 -7.31
CA LYS A 60 -23.48 4.03 -7.89
C LYS A 60 -24.63 4.21 -6.89
N GLN A 61 -24.79 3.29 -5.93
CA GLN A 61 -25.82 3.42 -4.89
C GLN A 61 -25.38 4.44 -3.83
N ASP A 62 -24.11 4.45 -3.44
CA ASP A 62 -23.56 5.34 -2.41
C ASP A 62 -23.35 6.78 -2.92
N GLY A 63 -23.05 6.95 -4.22
CA GLY A 63 -22.79 8.25 -4.84
C GLY A 63 -23.99 9.15 -5.14
N THR A 64 -25.23 8.73 -4.84
CA THR A 64 -26.44 9.54 -5.10
C THR A 64 -26.96 10.35 -3.92
N GLN A 65 -26.31 10.26 -2.76
CA GLN A 65 -26.55 11.20 -1.64
C GLN A 65 -25.62 12.43 -1.73
N GLY A 66 -25.86 13.27 -2.74
CA GLY A 66 -25.88 14.72 -2.55
C GLY A 66 -24.59 15.53 -2.30
N ILE A 67 -23.38 15.04 -2.57
CA ILE A 67 -22.14 15.83 -2.29
C ILE A 67 -21.54 16.53 -3.53
N ALA A 68 -21.80 16.06 -4.76
CA ALA A 68 -21.11 16.62 -5.94
C ALA A 68 -21.70 17.93 -6.50
N ASP A 69 -22.96 18.25 -6.22
CA ASP A 69 -23.69 19.34 -6.92
C ASP A 69 -23.76 20.67 -6.15
N SER A 70 -23.05 20.80 -5.02
CA SER A 70 -23.11 21.98 -4.14
C SER A 70 -21.82 22.79 -4.07
N VAL A 71 -20.74 22.43 -4.79
CA VAL A 71 -19.47 23.18 -4.72
C VAL A 71 -19.14 23.84 -6.04
N ALA A 72 -19.59 25.10 -6.18
CA ALA A 72 -19.11 25.99 -7.23
C ALA A 72 -17.64 26.38 -6.95
N ARG A 73 -16.74 26.07 -7.89
CA ARG A 73 -15.33 26.50 -7.82
C ARG A 73 -15.26 28.04 -7.98
N PRO A 74 -14.74 28.80 -6.99
CA PRO A 74 -14.60 30.25 -7.13
C PRO A 74 -13.47 30.59 -8.09
N ALA A 75 -13.72 31.49 -9.05
CA ALA A 75 -12.74 31.99 -10.01
C ALA A 75 -11.92 33.18 -9.48
N VAL A 76 -11.66 33.22 -8.17
CA VAL A 76 -10.93 34.33 -7.53
C VAL A 76 -9.64 33.78 -6.95
N THR A 77 -8.50 34.29 -7.44
CA THR A 77 -7.20 34.12 -6.79
C THR A 77 -7.28 34.66 -5.37
N VAL A 78 -7.25 33.76 -4.40
CA VAL A 78 -7.25 34.11 -2.98
C VAL A 78 -5.93 34.84 -2.68
N PRO A 79 -5.94 36.05 -2.11
CA PRO A 79 -4.71 36.67 -1.66
C PRO A 79 -4.12 35.83 -0.53
N THR A 80 -2.81 35.57 -0.59
CA THR A 80 -2.04 35.02 0.53
C THR A 80 -2.40 35.78 1.79
N SER A 81 -3.01 35.09 2.75
CA SER A 81 -3.36 35.67 4.03
C SER A 81 -2.06 36.03 4.75
N THR A 82 -1.76 37.32 4.85
CA THR A 82 -0.81 37.84 5.83
C THR A 82 -1.35 37.45 7.21
N VAL A 83 -0.70 36.48 7.85
CA VAL A 83 -0.94 36.16 9.26
C VAL A 83 -0.70 37.43 10.07
N PRO A 84 -1.69 37.92 10.85
CA PRO A 84 -1.44 39.03 11.75
C PRO A 84 -0.46 38.55 12.82
N GLU A 85 0.60 39.33 13.03
CA GLU A 85 1.52 39.17 14.15
C GLU A 85 0.70 39.28 15.44
N VAL A 86 0.48 38.15 16.11
CA VAL A 86 -0.25 38.09 17.38
C VAL A 86 0.60 38.83 18.40
N SER A 87 0.17 40.03 18.77
CA SER A 87 0.75 40.83 19.85
C SER A 87 0.98 39.95 21.08
N GLU A 88 2.22 39.93 21.57
CA GLU A 88 2.67 39.25 22.78
C GLU A 88 1.84 39.70 24.00
N GLY A 89 0.72 39.05 24.23
CA GLY A 89 0.07 38.97 25.52
C GLY A 89 0.67 37.79 26.26
N GLU A 90 1.48 38.10 27.30
CA GLU A 90 1.81 37.25 28.45
C GLU A 90 1.91 35.74 28.17
N ASN A 91 3.10 35.27 27.78
CA ASN A 91 3.52 33.86 27.68
C ASN A 91 2.41 32.82 27.86
N VAL A 92 1.67 32.52 26.78
CA VAL A 92 0.82 31.32 26.74
C VAL A 92 1.74 30.11 26.58
N SER A 93 2.32 29.69 27.70
CA SER A 93 3.08 28.44 27.83
C SER A 93 2.11 27.25 27.71
N GLY A 94 1.71 26.93 26.49
CA GLY A 94 0.78 25.84 26.19
C GLY A 94 1.22 25.04 24.98
N PHE A 95 0.75 23.80 24.89
CA PHE A 95 0.96 22.92 23.74
C PHE A 95 0.39 23.57 22.46
N ARG A 96 1.22 23.70 21.41
CA ARG A 96 0.85 24.22 20.09
C ARG A 96 1.01 23.11 19.06
N PHE A 97 -0.08 22.74 18.40
CA PHE A 97 -0.06 21.69 17.38
C PHE A 97 0.88 22.03 16.23
N GLU A 98 0.87 23.29 15.82
CA GLU A 98 1.58 23.79 14.66
C GLU A 98 3.10 23.73 14.87
N GLU A 99 3.57 23.97 16.09
CA GLU A 99 5.00 23.92 16.41
C GLU A 99 5.53 22.48 16.28
N VAL A 100 4.88 21.53 16.95
CA VAL A 100 5.28 20.11 16.90
C VAL A 100 5.06 19.52 15.50
N ALA A 101 3.99 19.91 14.81
CA ALA A 101 3.76 19.50 13.43
C ALA A 101 4.81 20.10 12.48
N SER A 102 5.25 21.34 12.71
CA SER A 102 6.31 21.97 11.90
C SER A 102 7.65 21.28 12.07
N GLU A 103 7.95 20.72 13.24
CA GLU A 103 9.14 19.87 13.44
C GLU A 103 9.06 18.59 12.60
N MET A 104 7.88 17.95 12.56
CA MET A 104 7.65 16.77 11.71
C MET A 104 7.77 17.12 10.22
N GLU A 105 7.25 18.27 9.80
CA GLU A 105 7.37 18.76 8.42
C GLU A 105 8.82 19.10 8.05
N GLN A 106 9.56 19.73 8.96
CA GLN A 106 10.98 20.03 8.75
C GLN A 106 11.82 18.76 8.66
N ALA A 107 11.52 17.73 9.47
CA ALA A 107 12.18 16.44 9.38
C ALA A 107 11.92 15.77 8.02
N ALA A 108 10.68 15.84 7.52
CA ALA A 108 10.34 15.32 6.20
C ALA A 108 11.03 16.08 5.06
N ASN A 109 11.16 17.41 5.14
CA ASN A 109 11.87 18.21 4.13
C ASN A 109 13.38 17.96 4.09
N GLN A 110 13.96 17.53 5.20
CA GLN A 110 15.38 17.22 5.32
C GLN A 110 15.68 15.74 5.09
N TYR A 111 14.66 14.92 4.86
CA TYR A 111 14.81 13.50 4.67
C TYR A 111 15.44 13.20 3.30
N ASP A 112 16.64 12.62 3.33
CA ASP A 112 17.43 12.23 2.16
C ASP A 112 17.85 10.76 2.34
N PRO A 113 16.98 9.78 1.99
CA PRO A 113 17.25 8.37 2.24
C PRO A 113 18.39 7.85 1.39
N GLU A 114 19.30 7.09 2.00
CA GLU A 114 20.46 6.53 1.29
C GLU A 114 20.11 5.26 0.50
N ASP A 115 19.14 4.48 0.97
CA ASP A 115 18.71 3.24 0.34
C ASP A 115 17.20 2.95 0.46
N ALA A 116 16.73 1.97 -0.31
CA ALA A 116 15.34 1.57 -0.34
C ALA A 116 14.86 0.90 0.97
N MET A 117 15.77 0.40 1.80
CA MET A 117 15.44 -0.22 3.09
C MET A 117 15.13 0.85 4.14
N GLU A 118 15.79 2.01 4.06
CA GLU A 118 15.45 3.18 4.88
C GLU A 118 14.03 3.68 4.58
N ILE A 119 13.66 3.73 3.30
CA ILE A 119 12.31 4.09 2.86
C ILE A 119 11.28 3.04 3.33
N LEU A 120 11.61 1.74 3.24
CA LEU A 120 10.76 0.66 3.74
C LEU A 120 10.50 0.83 5.25
N ALA A 121 11.54 1.09 6.04
CA ALA A 121 11.43 1.30 7.47
C ALA A 121 10.56 2.52 7.81
N MET A 122 10.68 3.61 7.04
CA MET A 122 9.80 4.78 7.17
C MET A 122 8.34 4.42 6.88
N VAL A 123 8.07 3.71 5.79
CA VAL A 123 6.70 3.30 5.40
C VAL A 123 6.09 2.34 6.42
N GLU A 124 6.86 1.37 6.92
CA GLU A 124 6.41 0.45 7.98
C GLU A 124 6.19 1.16 9.33
N GLY A 125 6.87 2.29 9.58
CA GLY A 125 6.70 3.12 10.77
C GLY A 125 5.49 4.08 10.72
N LEU A 126 4.94 4.34 9.53
CA LEU A 126 3.87 5.31 9.33
C LEU A 126 2.58 5.02 10.15
N PRO A 127 2.08 3.78 10.27
CA PRO A 127 0.92 3.48 11.10
C PRO A 127 1.13 3.85 12.56
N ALA A 128 2.33 3.61 13.10
CA ALA A 128 2.67 3.97 14.47
C ALA A 128 2.71 5.49 14.66
N ALA A 129 3.30 6.23 13.71
CA ALA A 129 3.34 7.69 13.75
C ALA A 129 1.93 8.32 13.71
N LEU A 130 1.06 7.86 12.81
CA LEU A 130 -0.33 8.33 12.73
C LEU A 130 -1.14 7.94 13.98
N THR A 131 -0.87 6.77 14.57
CA THR A 131 -1.47 6.38 15.85
C THR A 131 -1.07 7.33 16.99
N CYS A 132 0.18 7.78 17.02
CA CYS A 132 0.62 8.81 17.98
C CYS A 132 -0.18 10.11 17.81
N VAL A 133 -0.38 10.58 16.58
CA VAL A 133 -1.19 11.78 16.29
C VAL A 133 -2.64 11.58 16.72
N ALA A 134 -3.25 10.43 16.41
CA ALA A 134 -4.60 10.10 16.86
C ALA A 134 -4.72 10.16 18.39
N ASN A 135 -3.75 9.58 19.11
CA ASN A 135 -3.75 9.58 20.56
C ASN A 135 -3.69 10.99 21.17
N VAL A 136 -3.09 11.98 20.50
CA VAL A 136 -3.16 13.39 20.95
C VAL A 136 -4.61 13.88 20.99
N MET A 137 -5.40 13.59 19.95
CA MET A 137 -6.81 14.00 19.89
C MET A 137 -7.64 13.30 20.97
N LYS A 138 -7.39 12.01 21.20
CA LYS A 138 -8.01 11.26 22.29
C LYS A 138 -7.70 11.87 23.67
N ILE A 139 -6.43 12.17 23.94
CA ILE A 139 -6.02 12.80 25.21
C ILE A 139 -6.71 14.14 25.40
N LEU A 140 -6.83 14.95 24.34
CA LEU A 140 -7.50 16.25 24.41
C LEU A 140 -9.00 16.12 24.59
N ALA A 141 -9.66 15.15 23.97
CA ALA A 141 -11.06 14.84 24.21
C ALA A 141 -11.30 14.45 25.70
N GLU A 142 -10.50 13.53 26.24
CA GLU A 142 -10.60 13.08 27.63
C GLU A 142 -10.35 14.21 28.64
N ARG A 143 -9.41 15.11 28.33
CA ARG A 143 -9.12 16.28 29.16
C ARG A 143 -10.14 17.40 28.98
N SER A 144 -10.81 17.49 27.83
CA SER A 144 -11.85 18.51 27.58
C SER A 144 -13.08 18.34 28.46
N ASP A 145 -13.42 17.09 28.80
CA ASP A 145 -14.56 16.80 29.69
C ASP A 145 -14.32 17.19 31.15
N SER A 146 -13.06 17.40 31.56
CA SER A 146 -12.69 17.56 32.98
C SER A 146 -11.86 18.80 33.30
N GLU A 147 -10.97 19.23 32.41
CA GLU A 147 -9.96 20.26 32.67
C GLU A 147 -10.14 21.53 31.82
N PHE A 148 -10.86 21.46 30.69
CA PHE A 148 -11.06 22.61 29.81
C PHE A 148 -12.54 23.05 29.79
N PRO A 149 -12.85 24.35 29.90
CA PRO A 149 -14.21 24.86 29.74
C PRO A 149 -14.56 24.92 28.24
N LEU A 150 -14.70 23.77 27.60
CA LEU A 150 -15.07 23.65 26.20
C LEU A 150 -16.56 23.31 26.07
N GLU A 151 -17.20 23.87 25.04
CA GLU A 151 -18.55 23.46 24.65
C GLU A 151 -18.51 22.03 24.12
N LYS A 152 -19.58 21.28 24.37
CA LYS A 152 -19.65 19.84 24.07
C LYS A 152 -19.35 19.54 22.61
N GLU A 153 -19.81 20.39 21.69
CA GLU A 153 -19.61 20.25 20.25
C GLU A 153 -18.13 20.31 19.86
N VAL A 154 -17.31 21.06 20.60
CA VAL A 154 -15.87 21.16 20.34
C VAL A 154 -15.13 19.93 20.88
N ALA A 155 -15.55 19.41 22.05
CA ALA A 155 -15.04 18.18 22.62
C ALA A 155 -15.34 16.96 21.71
N ASP A 156 -16.56 16.87 21.20
CA ASP A 156 -16.98 15.82 20.27
C ASP A 156 -16.16 15.89 18.95
N GLY A 157 -15.78 17.10 18.51
CA GLY A 157 -14.88 17.30 17.37
C GLY A 157 -13.51 16.62 17.51
N PHE A 158 -12.94 16.53 18.71
CA PHE A 158 -11.68 15.79 18.92
C PHE A 158 -11.87 14.27 18.72
N ASN A 159 -13.02 13.72 19.13
CA ASN A 159 -13.35 12.30 18.90
C ASN A 159 -13.56 12.01 17.40
N ASP A 160 -14.19 12.93 16.67
CA ASP A 160 -14.36 12.80 15.21
C ASP A 160 -13.01 12.80 14.49
N ILE A 161 -12.10 13.72 14.85
CA ILE A 161 -10.74 13.75 14.29
C ILE A 161 -9.97 12.48 14.65
N PHE A 162 -10.08 11.99 15.90
CA PHE A 162 -9.49 10.69 16.27
C PHE A 162 -9.96 9.57 15.35
N GLY A 163 -11.27 9.45 15.10
CA GLY A 163 -11.83 8.44 14.20
C GLY A 163 -11.34 8.58 12.76
N ALA A 164 -11.24 9.82 12.25
CA ALA A 164 -10.71 10.10 10.93
C ALA A 164 -9.22 9.71 10.79
N VAL A 165 -8.39 10.04 11.79
CA VAL A 165 -6.97 9.67 11.78
C VAL A 165 -6.80 8.15 11.92
N MET A 166 -7.60 7.47 12.75
CA MET A 166 -7.59 6.00 12.83
C MET A 166 -8.00 5.33 11.51
N SER A 167 -8.88 5.97 10.74
CA SER A 167 -9.21 5.50 9.39
C SER A 167 -8.00 5.64 8.44
N ALA A 168 -7.22 6.71 8.57
CA ALA A 168 -5.96 6.86 7.84
C ALA A 168 -4.88 5.86 8.30
N VAL A 169 -4.83 5.49 9.60
CA VAL A 169 -3.95 4.43 10.11
C VAL A 169 -4.22 3.10 9.39
N ALA A 170 -5.50 2.72 9.23
CA ALA A 170 -5.87 1.49 8.53
C ALA A 170 -5.35 1.47 7.07
N VAL A 171 -5.41 2.61 6.36
CA VAL A 171 -4.83 2.73 5.01
C VAL A 171 -3.31 2.63 5.04
N ALA A 172 -2.66 3.20 6.06
CA ALA A 172 -1.21 3.13 6.22
C ALA A 172 -0.71 1.71 6.53
N GLU A 173 -1.50 0.88 7.22
CA GLU A 173 -1.15 -0.53 7.52
C GLU A 173 -0.93 -1.36 6.25
N ASP A 174 -1.65 -1.05 5.17
CA ASP A 174 -1.51 -1.73 3.87
C ASP A 174 -0.26 -1.28 3.09
N MET A 175 0.33 -0.13 3.43
CA MET A 175 1.45 0.44 2.65
C MET A 175 2.74 -0.38 2.79
N GLY A 176 3.04 -0.93 3.97
CA GLY A 176 4.22 -1.78 4.19
C GLY A 176 4.21 -3.05 3.34
N PRO A 177 3.14 -3.88 3.42
CA PRO A 177 2.97 -5.04 2.55
C PRO A 177 3.02 -4.69 1.06
N LEU A 178 2.36 -3.60 0.65
CA LEU A 178 2.37 -3.14 -0.73
C LEU A 178 3.78 -2.75 -1.20
N PHE A 179 4.55 -2.05 -0.35
CA PHE A 179 5.93 -1.69 -0.65
C PHE A 179 6.80 -2.95 -0.82
N ARG A 180 6.69 -3.92 0.09
CA ARG A 180 7.42 -5.20 0.00
C ARG A 180 7.08 -5.96 -1.28
N GLN A 181 5.81 -5.98 -1.67
CA GLN A 181 5.39 -6.62 -2.91
C GLN A 181 5.95 -5.91 -4.14
N ALA A 182 5.88 -4.58 -4.18
CA ALA A 182 6.35 -3.79 -5.32
C ALA A 182 7.88 -3.85 -5.49
N HIS A 183 8.61 -3.96 -4.38
CA HIS A 183 10.08 -3.93 -4.34
C HIS A 183 10.71 -5.29 -3.98
N GLU A 184 9.98 -6.40 -4.15
CA GLU A 184 10.41 -7.75 -3.74
C GLU A 184 11.83 -8.08 -4.25
N GLN A 185 12.14 -7.73 -5.50
CA GLN A 185 13.43 -8.03 -6.12
C GLN A 185 14.59 -7.22 -5.52
N ASP A 186 14.34 -5.96 -5.15
CA ASP A 186 15.36 -5.09 -4.60
C ASP A 186 15.57 -5.39 -3.11
N ILE A 187 14.49 -5.59 -2.37
CA ILE A 187 14.53 -6.05 -0.97
C ILE A 187 15.26 -7.40 -0.86
N ALA A 188 14.97 -8.36 -1.75
CA ALA A 188 15.65 -9.66 -1.73
C ALA A 188 17.18 -9.56 -1.94
N ARG A 189 17.66 -8.56 -2.69
CA ARG A 189 19.11 -8.31 -2.85
C ARG A 189 19.74 -7.76 -1.56
N HIS A 190 19.01 -6.92 -0.85
CA HIS A 190 19.46 -6.34 0.42
C HIS A 190 19.34 -7.30 1.61
N GLU A 191 18.28 -8.11 1.68
CA GLU A 191 18.01 -9.07 2.77
C GLU A 191 18.78 -10.39 2.60
N ASP A 192 19.01 -10.88 1.37
CA ASP A 192 19.76 -12.12 1.06
C ASP A 192 20.80 -11.92 -0.07
N PRO A 193 21.89 -11.18 0.20
CA PRO A 193 22.92 -10.89 -0.80
C PRO A 193 23.66 -12.16 -1.20
N ARG A 194 23.46 -12.60 -2.45
CA ARG A 194 23.97 -13.89 -2.99
C ARG A 194 25.48 -14.10 -2.88
N ASN A 195 26.27 -13.03 -2.81
CA ASN A 195 27.75 -13.07 -2.75
C ASN A 195 28.34 -12.11 -1.70
N GLY A 196 27.54 -11.66 -0.73
CA GLY A 196 27.92 -10.64 0.25
C GLY A 196 27.89 -9.20 -0.28
N PRO A 197 27.96 -8.20 0.61
CA PRO A 197 27.66 -6.79 0.31
C PRO A 197 28.64 -6.13 -0.69
N GLU A 198 29.84 -6.65 -0.87
CA GLU A 198 30.84 -6.10 -1.81
C GLU A 198 30.60 -6.50 -3.27
N ALA A 199 29.86 -7.58 -3.53
CA ALA A 199 29.71 -8.14 -4.88
C ALA A 199 28.66 -7.41 -5.74
N GLU A 200 27.77 -6.62 -5.12
CA GLU A 200 26.68 -5.93 -5.83
C GLU A 200 27.03 -4.49 -6.26
N LYS A 201 28.09 -3.87 -5.71
CA LYS A 201 28.61 -2.57 -6.18
C LYS A 201 29.10 -2.59 -7.64
N GLY A 202 29.30 -3.78 -8.22
CA GLY A 202 29.69 -3.97 -9.62
C GLY A 202 28.55 -3.91 -10.64
N TRP A 203 27.29 -3.78 -10.20
CA TRP A 203 26.10 -3.74 -11.07
C TRP A 203 25.37 -2.38 -11.09
N ASN A 204 25.95 -1.34 -10.50
CA ASN A 204 25.59 0.03 -10.89
C ASN A 204 26.24 0.34 -12.24
N VAL A 205 25.55 -0.01 -13.32
CA VAL A 205 25.70 0.61 -14.65
C VAL A 205 24.41 1.35 -14.96
#